data_AF-A0ABD0C539-F1
#
_entry.id   AF-A0ABD0C539-F1
#
_cell.length_a   1.000
_cell.length_b   1.000
_cell.length_c   1.000
_cell.angle_alpha   90.00
_cell.angle_beta   90.00
_cell.angle_gamma   90.00
#
_symmetry.space_group_name_H-M   'P 1'
#
loop_
_entity.id
_entity.type
_entity.pdbx_description
1 polymer ?
#
loop_
_entity_poly.entity_id
_entity_poly.type
_entity_poly.pdbx_seq_one_letter_code
_entity_poly.pdbx_strand_id
1 'polypeptide(L)'
;MSEKLIETVVTKNDLKFALKHLGVKSSDACLVHTAMSKLQYLPGGSETIVKALEETLVNGTLMMPSQVSMNCDPATWEYPPVRKDLIQVIQDAQCHLTMRKHLQLKV
;
A
#
# COMPACT_ATOMS: atom_id res chain seq x y z
N MET A 1 -12.61 28.76 -1.06
CA MET A 1 -12.02 27.48 -1.53
C MET A 1 -10.95 27.84 -2.53
N SER A 2 -9.68 27.93 -2.12
CA SER A 2 -8.59 28.20 -3.07
C SER A 2 -8.37 26.97 -3.93
N GLU A 3 -8.41 27.15 -5.24
CA GLU A 3 -7.98 26.12 -6.19
C GLU A 3 -6.49 25.86 -6.01
N LYS A 4 -6.15 24.63 -5.63
CA LYS A 4 -4.75 24.20 -5.51
C LYS A 4 -4.28 23.75 -6.88
N LEU A 5 -3.40 24.53 -7.49
CA LEU A 5 -2.82 24.20 -8.79
C LEU A 5 -1.81 23.06 -8.65
N ILE A 6 -1.69 22.25 -9.70
CA ILE A 6 -0.66 21.21 -9.78
C ILE A 6 0.64 21.88 -10.19
N GLU A 7 1.58 22.00 -9.25
CA GLU A 7 2.87 22.63 -9.48
C GLU A 7 3.94 21.65 -9.99
N THR A 8 3.79 20.35 -9.69
CA THR A 8 4.79 19.33 -10.06
C THR A 8 4.11 18.01 -10.35
N VAL A 9 4.53 17.39 -11.45
CA VAL A 9 4.06 16.07 -11.89
C VAL A 9 5.22 15.09 -11.76
N VAL A 10 4.96 13.94 -11.17
CA VAL A 10 5.90 12.80 -11.14
C VAL A 10 5.35 11.71 -12.04
N THR A 11 6.16 11.26 -12.99
CA THR A 11 5.78 10.23 -13.94
C THR A 11 6.33 8.85 -13.54
N LYS A 12 5.81 7.81 -14.20
CA LYS A 12 6.35 6.44 -14.07
C LYS A 12 7.86 6.38 -14.35
N ASN A 13 8.33 7.12 -15.34
CA ASN A 13 9.74 7.09 -15.75
C ASN A 13 10.64 7.77 -14.71
N ASP A 14 10.16 8.83 -14.05
CA ASP A 14 10.90 9.49 -12.97
C ASP A 14 11.09 8.54 -11.79
N LEU A 15 10.06 7.77 -11.43
CA LEU A 15 10.15 6.73 -10.39
C LEU A 15 11.17 5.64 -10.77
N LYS A 16 11.11 5.13 -12.00
CA LYS A 16 12.07 4.10 -12.48
C LYS A 16 13.50 4.62 -12.47
N PHE A 17 13.71 5.87 -12.88
CA PHE A 17 15.02 6.49 -12.86
C PHE A 17 15.54 6.64 -11.42
N ALA A 18 14.70 7.14 -10.51
CA ALA A 18 15.06 7.29 -9.09
C ALA A 18 15.42 5.95 -8.45
N LEU A 19 14.64 4.88 -8.68
CA LEU A 19 14.92 3.54 -8.14
C LEU A 19 16.24 2.97 -8.68
N LYS A 20 16.51 3.12 -9.98
CA LYS A 20 17.79 2.69 -10.57
C LYS A 20 18.96 3.52 -10.04
N HIS A 21 18.77 4.81 -9.83
CA HIS A 21 19.80 5.70 -9.28
C HIS A 21 20.11 5.37 -7.81
N LEU A 22 19.11 4.91 -7.05
CA LEU A 22 19.28 4.35 -5.71
C LEU A 22 20.01 2.99 -5.69
N GLY A 23 20.26 2.39 -6.86
CA GLY A 23 20.99 1.12 -7.00
C GLY A 23 20.11 -0.12 -6.98
N VAL A 24 18.78 0.03 -7.07
CA VAL A 24 17.85 -1.10 -7.17
C VAL A 24 18.07 -1.81 -8.51
N LYS A 25 18.39 -3.10 -8.44
CA LYS A 25 18.62 -3.96 -9.60
C LYS A 25 17.37 -4.73 -9.93
N SER A 26 17.28 -5.18 -11.18
CA SER A 26 16.13 -5.93 -11.67
C SER A 26 15.92 -7.30 -11.02
N SER A 27 16.92 -7.85 -10.32
CA SER A 27 16.86 -9.15 -9.63
C SER A 27 16.75 -9.03 -8.11
N ASP A 28 16.60 -7.83 -7.56
CA ASP A 28 16.55 -7.63 -6.11
C ASP A 28 15.19 -8.07 -5.53
N ALA A 29 15.20 -8.43 -4.25
CA ALA A 29 13.98 -8.62 -3.46
C ALA A 29 13.74 -7.37 -2.61
N CYS A 30 12.60 -6.70 -2.81
CA CYS A 30 12.26 -5.44 -2.15
C CYS A 30 10.93 -5.55 -1.40
N LEU A 31 10.96 -5.25 -0.09
CA LEU A 31 9.76 -4.93 0.68
C LEU A 31 9.54 -3.41 0.63
N VAL A 32 8.42 -2.98 0.06
CA VAL A 32 8.17 -1.57 -0.21
C VAL A 32 7.07 -1.03 0.70
N HIS A 33 7.30 0.16 1.25
CA HIS A 33 6.31 0.96 1.95
C HIS A 33 6.25 2.32 1.28
N THR A 34 5.08 2.73 0.78
CA THR A 34 4.91 4.01 0.08
C THR A 34 3.95 4.93 0.83
N ALA A 35 4.29 6.21 0.89
CA ALA A 35 3.42 7.26 1.39
C ALA A 35 2.98 8.13 0.22
N MET A 36 1.81 7.88 -0.35
CA MET A 36 1.32 8.63 -1.52
C MET A 36 1.19 10.13 -1.25
N SER A 37 0.89 10.52 0.00
CA SER A 37 0.83 11.93 0.41
C SER A 37 2.17 12.67 0.35
N LYS A 38 3.28 11.93 0.30
CA LYS A 38 4.63 12.48 0.14
C LYS A 38 5.06 12.54 -1.33
N LEU A 39 4.32 11.89 -2.21
CA LEU A 39 4.55 11.97 -3.64
C LEU A 39 3.77 13.16 -4.19
N GLN A 40 4.36 13.81 -5.20
CA GLN A 40 3.69 14.88 -5.94
C GLN A 40 2.53 14.31 -6.77
N TYR A 41 1.93 15.14 -7.62
CA TYR A 41 0.85 14.67 -8.47
C TYR A 41 1.33 13.55 -9.41
N LEU A 42 0.71 12.37 -9.28
CA LEU A 42 0.97 11.18 -10.09
C LEU A 42 -0.22 10.91 -11.01
N PRO A 43 -0.05 11.05 -12.34
CA PRO A 43 -1.08 10.63 -13.27
C PRO A 43 -1.26 9.11 -13.14
N GLY A 44 -2.49 8.65 -12.85
CA GLY A 44 -2.79 7.24 -12.57
C GLY A 44 -2.64 6.81 -11.11
N GLY A 45 -2.27 7.73 -10.20
CA GLY A 45 -2.25 7.47 -8.77
C GLY A 45 -1.38 6.29 -8.36
N SER A 46 -1.94 5.37 -7.57
CA SER A 46 -1.23 4.19 -7.04
C SER A 46 -0.80 3.20 -8.12
N GLU A 47 -1.57 3.08 -9.22
CA GLU A 47 -1.26 2.16 -10.31
C GLU A 47 0.10 2.49 -10.96
N THR A 48 0.39 3.77 -11.10
CA THR A 48 1.66 4.25 -11.67
C THR A 48 2.86 3.86 -10.83
N ILE A 49 2.70 3.82 -9.50
CA ILE A 49 3.74 3.38 -8.56
C ILE A 49 3.98 1.88 -8.71
N VAL A 50 2.91 1.08 -8.71
CA VAL A 50 3.00 -0.38 -8.84
C VAL A 50 3.67 -0.76 -10.15
N LYS A 51 3.22 -0.19 -11.28
CA LYS A 51 3.83 -0.44 -12.60
C LYS A 51 5.30 -0.02 -12.67
N ALA A 52 5.67 1.10 -12.03
CA ALA A 52 7.07 1.52 -11.98
C ALA A 52 7.96 0.49 -11.24
N LEU A 53 7.46 -0.08 -10.13
CA LEU A 53 8.16 -1.08 -9.34
C LEU A 53 8.27 -2.42 -10.09
N GLU A 54 7.17 -2.89 -10.68
CA GLU A 54 7.14 -4.12 -11.49
C GLU A 54 8.09 -4.03 -12.69
N GLU A 55 8.08 -2.90 -13.41
CA GLU A 55 9.00 -2.68 -14.54
C GLU A 55 10.46 -2.47 -14.12
N THR A 56 10.73 -2.18 -12.84
CA THR A 56 12.09 -2.05 -12.31
C THR A 56 12.63 -3.40 -11.85
N LEU A 57 11.80 -4.20 -11.18
CA LEU A 57 12.13 -5.50 -10.57
C LEU A 57 11.71 -6.68 -11.46
N VAL A 58 11.97 -6.60 -12.76
CA VAL A 58 11.48 -7.56 -13.77
C VAL A 58 11.79 -9.03 -13.43
N ASN A 59 12.97 -9.29 -12.85
CA ASN A 59 13.43 -10.64 -12.45
C ASN A 59 13.54 -10.78 -10.92
N GLY A 60 12.98 -9.82 -10.18
CA GLY A 60 13.15 -9.68 -8.74
C GLY A 60 11.90 -10.12 -7.99
N THR A 61 11.80 -9.71 -6.73
CA THR A 61 10.61 -9.97 -5.91
C THR A 61 10.12 -8.67 -5.29
N LEU A 62 8.85 -8.34 -5.52
CA LEU A 62 8.19 -7.20 -4.90
C LEU A 62 7.27 -7.69 -3.78
N MET A 63 7.46 -7.17 -2.57
CA MET A 63 6.60 -7.43 -1.42
C MET A 63 6.02 -6.13 -0.89
N MET A 64 4.76 -6.16 -0.46
CA MET A 64 4.06 -5.04 0.16
C MET A 64 3.34 -5.54 1.42
N PRO A 65 3.35 -4.79 2.53
CA PRO A 65 2.54 -5.12 3.69
C PRO A 65 1.04 -5.01 3.35
N SER A 66 0.26 -6.03 3.71
CA SER A 66 -1.21 -6.00 3.65
C SER A 66 -1.80 -6.20 5.04
N GLN A 67 -1.32 -5.40 6.00
CA GLN A 67 -1.74 -5.48 7.40
C GLN A 67 -3.18 -4.99 7.56
N VAL A 68 -3.98 -5.75 8.31
CA VAL A 68 -5.34 -5.37 8.70
C VAL A 68 -5.34 -5.20 10.23
N SER A 69 -5.22 -3.95 10.69
CA SER A 69 -5.06 -3.63 12.12
C SER A 69 -6.25 -4.04 12.98
N MET A 70 -7.44 -4.14 12.39
CA MET A 70 -8.67 -4.53 13.09
C MET A 70 -8.86 -6.05 13.19
N ASN A 71 -7.92 -6.85 12.69
CA ASN A 71 -7.95 -8.30 12.81
C ASN A 71 -7.19 -8.79 14.06
N CYS A 72 -7.48 -8.16 15.20
CA CYS A 72 -6.99 -8.55 16.52
C CYS A 72 -8.12 -8.37 17.53
N ASP A 73 -7.92 -8.86 18.77
CA ASP A 73 -8.94 -8.78 19.81
C ASP A 73 -9.41 -7.33 20.02
N PRO A 74 -10.72 -7.04 19.86
CA PRO A 74 -11.27 -5.69 20.10
C PRO A 74 -11.00 -5.16 21.50
N ALA A 75 -10.75 -6.03 22.49
CA ALA A 75 -10.35 -5.63 23.83
C ALA A 75 -9.00 -4.92 23.88
N THR A 76 -8.11 -5.17 22.91
CA THR A 76 -6.76 -4.57 22.85
C THR A 76 -6.70 -3.34 21.94
N TRP A 77 -7.83 -2.88 21.38
CA TRP A 77 -7.83 -1.72 20.51
C TRP A 77 -7.63 -0.44 21.32
N GLU A 78 -6.73 0.42 20.85
CA GLU A 78 -6.46 1.73 21.47
C GLU A 78 -6.97 2.89 20.60
N TYR A 79 -7.11 2.67 19.29
CA TYR A 79 -7.42 3.73 18.32
C TYR A 79 -8.52 3.27 17.34
N PRO A 80 -9.81 3.38 17.72
CA PRO A 80 -10.36 3.80 19.02
C PRO A 80 -10.50 2.62 20.02
N PRO A 81 -10.56 2.88 21.34
CA PRO A 81 -10.85 1.85 22.32
C PRO A 81 -12.34 1.49 22.33
N VAL A 82 -12.63 0.20 22.52
CA VAL A 82 -14.00 -0.34 22.53
C VAL A 82 -14.53 -0.39 23.97
N ARG A 83 -15.80 -0.01 24.16
CA ARG A 83 -16.46 -0.23 25.45
C ARG A 83 -16.62 -1.72 25.74
N LYS A 84 -16.39 -2.13 26.99
CA LYS A 84 -16.37 -3.55 27.39
C LYS A 84 -17.63 -4.34 27.01
N ASP A 85 -18.80 -3.71 27.05
CA ASP A 85 -20.08 -4.32 26.71
C ASP A 85 -20.28 -4.61 25.22
N LEU A 86 -19.50 -3.93 24.35
CA LEU A 86 -19.59 -4.07 22.89
C LEU A 86 -18.56 -5.03 22.30
N ILE A 87 -17.58 -5.48 23.09
CA ILE A 87 -16.49 -6.36 22.62
C ILE A 87 -17.06 -7.64 22.00
N GLN A 88 -17.99 -8.30 22.72
CA GLN A 88 -18.59 -9.54 22.23
C GLN A 88 -19.41 -9.32 20.95
N VAL A 89 -20.15 -8.21 20.88
CA VAL A 89 -20.93 -7.86 19.68
C VAL A 89 -20.01 -7.68 18.47
N ILE A 90 -18.84 -7.07 18.64
CA ILE A 90 -17.86 -6.90 17.56
C ILE A 90 -17.24 -8.25 17.16
N GLN A 91 -16.88 -9.10 18.12
CA GLN A 91 -16.32 -10.42 17.84
C GLN A 91 -17.31 -11.30 17.08
N ASP A 92 -18.59 -11.28 17.47
CA ASP A 92 -19.65 -12.06 16.82
C ASP A 92 -19.99 -11.52 15.42
N ALA A 93 -19.89 -10.19 15.22
CA ALA A 93 -20.15 -9.54 13.94
C ALA A 93 -18.94 -9.53 12.98
N GLN A 94 -17.73 -9.77 13.48
CA GLN A 94 -16.54 -9.81 12.64
C GLN A 94 -16.61 -10.98 11.66
N CYS A 95 -16.72 -10.66 10.38
CA CYS A 95 -16.63 -11.65 9.32
C CYS A 95 -15.19 -12.17 9.28
N HIS A 96 -15.01 -13.50 9.45
CA HIS A 96 -13.71 -14.14 9.32
C HIS A 96 -13.05 -13.70 8.01
N LEU A 97 -11.82 -13.16 8.08
CA LEU A 97 -11.02 -12.83 6.91
C LEU A 97 -10.87 -14.08 6.02
N THR A 98 -11.78 -14.21 5.06
CA THR A 98 -11.63 -15.16 3.99
C THR A 98 -10.70 -14.49 3.00
N MET A 99 -9.42 -14.86 3.03
CA MET A 99 -8.50 -14.53 1.95
C MET A 99 -9.11 -15.08 0.66
N ARG A 100 -9.79 -14.23 -0.12
CA ARG A 100 -10.19 -14.60 -1.48
C ARG A 100 -8.90 -14.91 -2.21
N LYS A 101 -8.69 -16.18 -2.57
CA LYS A 101 -7.57 -16.69 -3.39
C LYS A 101 -7.52 -16.08 -4.82
N HIS A 102 -8.17 -14.94 -5.04
CA HIS A 102 -8.28 -14.22 -6.30
C HIS A 102 -7.68 -12.81 -6.19
N LEU A 103 -6.76 -12.57 -5.26
CA LEU A 103 -5.73 -11.56 -5.48
C LEU A 103 -4.57 -12.20 -6.26
N GLN A 104 -4.88 -12.71 -7.45
CA GLN A 104 -3.87 -12.79 -8.49
C GLN A 104 -3.62 -11.33 -8.88
N LEU A 105 -2.60 -10.70 -8.29
CA LEU A 105 -1.82 -9.71 -9.03
C LEU A 105 -1.26 -10.47 -10.24
N LYS A 106 -2.07 -10.57 -11.29
CA LYS A 106 -1.56 -10.71 -12.64
C LYS A 106 -0.99 -9.34 -12.98
N VAL A 107 0.32 -9.24 -12.75
CA VAL A 107 1.22 -8.44 -13.58
C VAL A 107 0.95 -8.79 -15.05
#